data_AF-A0AA41UI21-F1
#
_entry.id   AF-A0AA41UI21-F1
#
_cell.length_a   1.000
_cell.length_b   1.000
_cell.length_c   1.000
_cell.angle_alpha   90.00
_cell.angle_beta   90.00
_cell.angle_gamma   90.00
#
_symmetry.space_group_name_H-M   'P 1'
#
loop_
_entity.id
_entity.type
_entity.pdbx_description
1 polymer ?
#
loop_
_entity_poly.entity_id
_entity_poly.type
_entity_poly.pdbx_seq_one_letter_code
_entity_poly.pdbx_strand_id
1 'polypeptide(L)'
;MGWRRVTALSLAAVLVAGGAVAIGFFATHAPASVATALPGATHTPGDRSAPTDAARPAPTASPTPIALVPRFDKAARSHDDPASIWVVVDKYRPLQPVDFTPPDLVVVPVPHVWEPQLRREASDAVVALFAAFTAETGLQLQSQSSYRSYPTQVSVYNDDVSAHGQAVADTSTARPGTSEHQTGLAIDISALPSKCSLDACFGATPQGTWLAQHAWKYGFLLRYPEDKVAVTGYAYEPWHFRYIGIDLATEMHTEGVTTLEEFFGLPAAPTYH
;
A
#
# COMPACT_ATOMS: atom_id res chain seq x y z
N MET A 1 16.26 26.04 -40.58
CA MET A 1 15.76 24.82 -39.92
C MET A 1 15.09 25.23 -38.61
N GLY A 2 13.77 25.37 -38.62
CA GLY A 2 13.00 25.81 -37.46
C GLY A 2 12.52 24.61 -36.65
N TRP A 3 12.86 24.56 -35.36
CA TRP A 3 12.37 23.55 -34.44
C TRP A 3 11.05 24.03 -33.84
N ARG A 4 9.94 23.38 -34.21
CA ARG A 4 8.64 23.57 -33.56
C ARG A 4 8.69 22.87 -32.20
N ARG A 5 8.55 23.65 -31.12
CA ARG A 5 8.21 23.14 -29.79
C ARG A 5 6.73 22.79 -29.79
N VAL A 6 6.40 21.54 -29.52
CA VAL A 6 5.02 21.10 -29.26
C VAL A 6 4.88 21.05 -27.73
N THR A 7 4.25 22.08 -27.18
CA THR A 7 3.77 22.08 -25.79
C THR A 7 2.40 21.43 -25.75
N ALA A 8 2.31 20.24 -25.16
CA ALA A 8 1.03 19.62 -24.83
C ALA A 8 0.55 20.18 -23.48
N LEU A 9 -0.46 21.05 -23.52
CA LEU A 9 -1.20 21.51 -22.34
C LEU A 9 -2.36 20.54 -22.12
N SER A 10 -2.31 19.76 -21.04
CA SER A 10 -3.46 18.97 -20.57
C SER A 10 -4.28 19.84 -19.61
N LEU A 11 -5.41 20.36 -20.09
CA LEU A 11 -6.42 20.98 -19.21
C LEU A 11 -7.24 19.88 -18.54
N ALA A 12 -7.15 19.76 -17.22
CA ALA A 12 -8.16 19.06 -16.42
C ALA A 12 -9.26 20.06 -16.03
N ALA A 13 -10.46 19.88 -16.58
CA ALA A 13 -11.65 20.63 -16.19
C ALA A 13 -12.43 19.83 -15.13
N VAL A 14 -12.55 20.37 -13.92
CA VAL A 14 -13.42 19.82 -12.87
C VAL A 14 -14.81 20.45 -12.98
N LEU A 15 -15.82 19.65 -13.32
CA LEU A 15 -17.22 20.01 -13.23
C LEU A 15 -17.77 19.62 -11.87
N VAL A 16 -18.16 20.61 -11.07
CA VAL A 16 -18.95 20.42 -9.84
C VAL A 16 -20.42 20.39 -10.22
N ALA A 17 -21.07 19.23 -10.04
CA ALA A 17 -22.52 19.11 -10.08
C ALA A 17 -23.02 18.76 -8.67
N GLY A 18 -23.65 19.74 -8.01
CA GLY A 18 -24.39 19.54 -6.78
C GLY A 18 -25.73 18.86 -7.06
N GLY A 19 -26.05 17.84 -6.27
CA GLY A 19 -27.35 17.16 -6.25
C GLY A 19 -27.72 16.81 -4.82
N ALA A 20 -28.73 17.51 -4.30
CA ALA A 20 -29.29 17.29 -2.97
C ALA A 20 -30.04 15.95 -2.89
N VAL A 21 -29.86 15.21 -1.79
CA VAL A 21 -30.78 14.15 -1.38
C VAL A 21 -31.15 14.37 0.08
N ALA A 22 -32.42 14.70 0.29
CA ALA A 22 -33.09 14.70 1.58
C ALA A 22 -33.48 13.27 1.95
N ILE A 23 -33.13 12.82 3.16
CA ILE A 23 -33.74 11.63 3.77
C ILE A 23 -34.22 12.02 5.17
N GLY A 24 -35.52 11.87 5.36
CA GLY A 24 -36.24 12.25 6.56
C GLY A 24 -36.04 11.28 7.74
N PHE A 25 -36.15 11.87 8.93
CA PHE A 25 -36.26 11.23 10.23
C PHE A 25 -37.50 10.33 10.34
N PHE A 26 -37.33 9.13 10.92
CA PHE A 26 -38.33 8.55 11.82
C PHE A 26 -37.62 7.79 12.95
N ALA A 27 -37.67 8.36 14.15
CA ALA A 27 -37.47 7.65 15.40
C ALA A 27 -38.82 7.11 15.88
N THR A 28 -38.87 5.90 16.44
CA THR A 28 -39.72 5.58 17.61
C THR A 28 -39.41 4.19 18.19
N HIS A 29 -39.05 4.22 19.49
CA HIS A 29 -39.50 3.38 20.61
C HIS A 29 -39.35 1.84 20.58
N ALA A 30 -38.47 1.37 21.48
CA ALA A 30 -38.54 0.06 22.12
C ALA A 30 -39.84 -0.09 22.96
N PRO A 31 -40.14 -1.34 23.39
CA PRO A 31 -40.13 -1.55 24.83
C PRO A 31 -39.46 -2.87 25.26
N ALA A 32 -38.94 -2.83 26.49
CA ALA A 32 -38.52 -3.97 27.27
C ALA A 32 -39.72 -4.69 27.88
N SER A 33 -39.60 -5.99 28.17
CA SER A 33 -40.34 -6.65 29.26
C SER A 33 -39.58 -7.88 29.77
N VAL A 34 -39.30 -7.83 31.07
CA VAL A 34 -38.81 -8.91 31.93
C VAL A 34 -40.03 -9.65 32.49
N ALA A 35 -39.99 -10.98 32.57
CA ALA A 35 -40.80 -11.73 33.53
C ALA A 35 -40.14 -13.06 33.90
N THR A 36 -40.08 -13.29 35.21
CA THR A 36 -39.43 -14.38 35.93
C THR A 36 -40.45 -15.47 36.32
N ALA A 37 -39.94 -16.67 36.60
CA ALA A 37 -40.46 -17.70 37.53
C ALA A 37 -41.16 -18.97 36.97
N LEU A 38 -40.53 -20.12 37.28
CA LEU A 38 -41.06 -21.50 37.37
C LEU A 38 -41.71 -21.71 38.77
N PRO A 39 -42.59 -22.72 39.05
CA PRO A 39 -42.15 -24.13 39.30
C PRO A 39 -43.18 -25.27 39.12
N GLY A 40 -42.69 -26.53 39.21
CA GLY A 40 -43.43 -27.73 39.71
C GLY A 40 -43.75 -28.81 38.66
N ALA A 41 -42.93 -29.86 38.49
CA ALA A 41 -43.03 -31.20 39.13
C ALA A 41 -44.31 -31.99 38.74
N THR A 42 -44.24 -33.19 38.16
CA THR A 42 -44.17 -34.45 38.95
C THR A 42 -43.93 -35.74 38.11
N HIS A 43 -43.06 -36.59 38.67
CA HIS A 43 -43.01 -38.07 38.78
C HIS A 43 -42.89 -39.08 37.59
N THR A 44 -41.68 -39.68 37.55
CA THR A 44 -41.18 -41.10 37.46
C THR A 44 -42.18 -42.29 37.39
N PRO A 45 -41.78 -43.56 37.04
CA PRO A 45 -40.49 -44.28 37.27
C PRO A 45 -39.95 -45.04 36.03
N GLY A 46 -38.78 -45.66 35.94
CA GLY A 46 -37.65 -45.97 36.81
C GLY A 46 -36.89 -47.13 36.14
N ASP A 47 -35.55 -47.18 36.23
CA ASP A 47 -34.84 -48.45 36.35
C ASP A 47 -33.45 -48.22 36.94
N ARG A 48 -33.01 -49.22 37.70
CA ARG A 48 -31.94 -49.21 38.69
C ARG A 48 -30.71 -49.87 38.08
N SER A 49 -29.57 -49.17 38.07
CA SER A 49 -28.23 -49.78 37.99
C SER A 49 -27.21 -48.87 38.65
N ALA A 50 -26.43 -49.44 39.57
CA ALA A 50 -25.45 -48.76 40.42
C ALA A 50 -24.20 -48.30 39.64
N PRO A 51 -23.57 -47.16 39.99
CA PRO A 51 -22.21 -46.90 39.56
C PRO A 51 -21.20 -47.26 40.65
N THR A 52 -20.27 -48.10 40.23
CA THR A 52 -19.00 -48.46 40.85
C THR A 52 -18.17 -47.22 41.17
N ASP A 53 -17.49 -47.25 42.32
CA ASP A 53 -16.53 -46.26 42.80
C ASP A 53 -15.40 -46.06 41.77
N ALA A 54 -15.48 -45.00 40.97
CA ALA A 54 -14.50 -44.66 39.95
C ALA A 54 -13.43 -43.75 40.55
N ALA A 55 -12.20 -44.26 40.62
CA ALA A 55 -11.02 -43.55 41.09
C ALA A 55 -10.87 -42.17 40.40
N ARG A 56 -10.63 -41.15 41.22
CA ARG A 56 -10.30 -39.77 40.81
C ARG A 56 -9.06 -39.77 39.89
N PRO A 57 -9.11 -39.17 38.68
CA PRO A 57 -7.93 -39.06 37.83
C PRO A 57 -6.89 -38.11 38.46
N ALA A 58 -5.62 -38.50 38.36
CA ALA A 58 -4.47 -37.73 38.79
C ALA A 58 -4.35 -36.40 38.00
N PRO A 59 -3.77 -35.33 38.58
CA PRO A 59 -3.68 -34.03 37.93
C PRO A 59 -2.86 -34.12 36.64
N THR A 60 -3.46 -33.63 35.56
CA THR A 60 -2.92 -33.53 34.21
C THR A 60 -1.59 -32.78 34.17
N ALA A 61 -0.67 -33.29 33.34
CA ALA A 61 0.66 -32.74 33.09
C ALA A 61 0.66 -31.21 32.86
N SER A 62 1.71 -30.55 33.37
CA SER A 62 2.02 -29.16 33.04
C SER A 62 2.06 -28.95 31.53
N PRO A 63 1.48 -27.84 31.01
CA PRO A 63 1.53 -27.55 29.59
C PRO A 63 2.99 -27.38 29.14
N THR A 64 3.35 -28.07 28.06
CA THR A 64 4.60 -27.88 27.34
C THR A 64 4.71 -26.40 26.92
N PRO A 65 5.86 -25.72 27.12
CA PRO A 65 6.05 -24.36 26.64
C PRO A 65 5.78 -24.31 25.13
N ILE A 66 4.82 -23.48 24.73
CA ILE A 66 4.58 -23.19 23.31
C ILE A 66 5.85 -22.52 22.79
N ALA A 67 6.48 -23.11 21.78
CA ALA A 67 7.63 -22.50 21.11
C ALA A 67 7.21 -21.11 20.60
N LEU A 68 7.96 -20.07 20.99
CA LEU A 68 7.74 -18.71 20.52
C LEU A 68 7.92 -18.71 18.99
N VAL A 69 6.84 -18.48 18.24
CA VAL A 69 6.95 -18.21 16.80
C VAL A 69 7.87 -17.00 16.65
N PRO A 70 8.97 -17.09 15.88
CA PRO A 70 9.86 -15.96 15.66
C PRO A 70 9.04 -14.78 15.13
N ARG A 71 9.11 -13.64 15.82
CA ARG A 71 8.48 -12.40 15.35
C ARG A 71 9.32 -11.82 14.21
N PHE A 72 8.67 -11.17 13.25
CA PHE A 72 9.36 -10.45 12.18
C PHE A 72 10.30 -9.39 12.76
N ASP A 73 11.57 -9.41 12.36
CA ASP A 73 12.57 -8.46 12.82
C ASP A 73 12.49 -7.17 12.01
N LYS A 74 11.76 -6.19 12.54
CA LYS A 74 11.61 -4.85 11.92
C LYS A 74 12.92 -4.07 11.83
N ALA A 75 13.98 -4.50 12.53
CA ALA A 75 15.31 -3.89 12.50
C ALA A 75 16.32 -4.64 11.61
N ALA A 76 15.90 -5.69 10.89
CA ALA A 76 16.79 -6.50 10.06
C ALA A 76 17.46 -5.71 8.91
N ARG A 77 16.89 -4.57 8.50
CA ARG A 77 17.50 -3.64 7.54
C ARG A 77 17.28 -2.19 7.99
N SER A 78 18.20 -1.31 7.59
CA SER A 78 18.13 0.12 7.90
C SER A 78 16.93 0.79 7.23
N HIS A 79 16.32 1.76 7.93
CA HIS A 79 15.24 2.61 7.40
C HIS A 79 15.75 3.98 6.92
N ASP A 80 17.03 4.28 7.12
CA ASP A 80 17.67 5.56 6.80
C ASP A 80 18.75 5.44 5.71
N ASP A 81 19.37 4.25 5.58
CA ASP A 81 20.43 4.02 4.60
C ASP A 81 19.81 3.91 3.19
N PRO A 82 20.15 4.79 2.24
CA PRO A 82 19.56 4.76 0.90
C PRO A 82 19.92 3.50 0.09
N ALA A 83 20.93 2.74 0.49
CA ALA A 83 21.22 1.43 -0.10
C ALA A 83 20.29 0.31 0.41
N SER A 84 19.57 0.53 1.51
CA SER A 84 18.61 -0.43 2.05
C SER A 84 17.33 -0.47 1.21
N ILE A 85 16.82 -1.68 0.94
CA ILE A 85 15.49 -1.83 0.32
C ILE A 85 14.35 -1.40 1.27
N TRP A 86 14.63 -1.27 2.57
CA TRP A 86 13.68 -0.78 3.59
C TRP A 86 13.86 0.71 3.92
N VAL A 87 14.66 1.45 3.15
CA VAL A 87 14.77 2.91 3.32
C VAL A 87 13.39 3.55 3.25
N VAL A 88 13.03 4.38 4.24
CA VAL A 88 11.79 5.15 4.21
C VAL A 88 12.15 6.58 3.82
N VAL A 89 11.66 6.97 2.64
CA VAL A 89 11.80 8.33 2.10
C VAL A 89 10.41 8.94 2.08
N ASP A 90 10.30 10.11 2.70
CA ASP A 90 9.06 10.88 2.82
C ASP A 90 9.37 12.38 3.03
N LYS A 91 8.36 13.18 3.36
CA LYS A 91 8.50 14.63 3.53
C LYS A 91 9.37 15.04 4.71
N TYR A 92 9.62 14.16 5.68
CA TYR A 92 10.48 14.37 6.85
C TYR A 92 11.81 13.64 6.75
N ARG A 93 11.91 12.65 5.87
CA ARG A 93 13.05 11.74 5.73
C ARG A 93 13.64 11.87 4.31
N PRO A 94 14.34 12.97 3.98
CA PRO A 94 15.07 13.07 2.73
C PRO A 94 16.21 12.05 2.69
N LEU A 95 16.55 11.59 1.49
CA LEU A 95 17.71 10.74 1.24
C LEU A 95 19.01 11.38 1.76
N GLN A 96 19.92 10.54 2.25
CA GLN A 96 21.24 10.94 2.71
C GLN A 96 22.32 10.04 2.08
N PRO A 97 23.15 10.54 1.15
CA PRO A 97 23.16 11.92 0.64
C PRO A 97 21.92 12.27 -0.17
N VAL A 98 21.58 13.57 -0.23
CA VAL A 98 20.34 14.07 -0.87
C VAL A 98 20.28 13.75 -2.37
N ASP A 99 21.43 13.62 -3.02
CA ASP A 99 21.60 13.30 -4.44
C ASP A 99 22.00 11.84 -4.68
N PHE A 100 21.76 10.96 -3.70
CA PHE A 100 22.04 9.53 -3.81
C PHE A 100 21.57 8.94 -5.15
N THR A 101 22.45 8.17 -5.77
CA THR A 101 22.21 7.40 -6.98
C THR A 101 22.49 5.93 -6.69
N PRO A 102 21.53 5.01 -6.87
CA PRO A 102 21.74 3.59 -6.63
C PRO A 102 22.81 3.03 -7.58
N PRO A 103 23.76 2.22 -7.08
CA PRO A 103 24.87 1.70 -7.90
C PRO A 103 24.47 0.51 -8.79
N ASP A 104 23.27 -0.05 -8.61
CA ASP A 104 22.79 -1.31 -9.18
C ASP A 104 21.55 -1.14 -10.07
N LEU A 105 21.37 0.05 -10.65
CA LEU A 105 20.31 0.32 -11.62
C LEU A 105 20.48 -0.51 -12.89
N VAL A 106 19.38 -1.05 -13.39
CA VAL A 106 19.28 -1.78 -14.65
C VAL A 106 18.05 -1.35 -15.41
N VAL A 107 18.10 -1.45 -16.74
CA VAL A 107 16.91 -1.28 -17.59
C VAL A 107 15.94 -2.42 -17.31
N VAL A 108 14.65 -2.09 -17.11
CA VAL A 108 13.62 -3.09 -16.81
C VAL A 108 12.98 -3.57 -18.13
N PRO A 109 13.04 -4.88 -18.44
CA PRO A 109 12.53 -5.42 -19.71
C PRO A 109 11.01 -5.65 -19.68
N VAL A 110 10.24 -4.57 -19.50
CA VAL A 110 8.76 -4.58 -19.53
C VAL A 110 8.22 -3.56 -20.54
N PRO A 111 6.96 -3.68 -21.01
CA PRO A 111 6.33 -2.63 -21.80
C PRO A 111 6.36 -1.29 -21.07
N HIS A 112 6.62 -0.20 -21.79
CA HIS A 112 6.82 1.11 -21.17
C HIS A 112 6.57 2.27 -22.12
N VAL A 113 6.27 3.44 -21.54
CA VAL A 113 6.23 4.72 -22.28
C VAL A 113 7.62 5.37 -22.34
N TRP A 114 8.37 5.29 -21.24
CA TRP A 114 9.75 5.77 -21.11
C TRP A 114 10.60 4.63 -20.61
N GLU A 115 11.84 4.50 -21.10
CA GLU A 115 12.74 3.39 -20.73
C GLU A 115 12.93 3.34 -19.22
N PRO A 116 12.42 2.30 -18.54
CA PRO A 116 12.43 2.25 -17.09
C PRO A 116 13.76 1.75 -16.56
N GLN A 117 14.20 2.31 -15.43
CA GLN A 117 15.31 1.80 -14.66
C GLN A 117 14.87 1.54 -13.21
N LEU A 118 15.26 0.40 -12.67
CA LEU A 118 15.10 0.05 -11.26
C LEU A 118 16.38 -0.59 -10.75
N ARG A 119 16.54 -0.65 -9.42
CA ARG A 119 17.54 -1.53 -8.82
C ARG A 119 17.27 -2.97 -9.25
N ARG A 120 18.32 -3.75 -9.48
CA ARG A 120 18.23 -5.11 -10.05
C ARG A 120 17.15 -5.99 -9.40
N GLU A 121 17.12 -6.05 -8.07
CA GLU A 121 16.15 -6.87 -7.33
C GLU A 121 14.69 -6.44 -7.59
N ALA A 122 14.43 -5.13 -7.60
CA ALA A 122 13.11 -4.59 -7.94
C ALA A 122 12.77 -4.79 -9.43
N SER A 123 13.77 -4.75 -10.32
CA SER A 123 13.60 -5.05 -11.74
C SER A 123 13.16 -6.49 -11.98
N ASP A 124 13.83 -7.46 -11.34
CA ASP A 124 13.47 -8.87 -11.47
C ASP A 124 12.05 -9.12 -10.94
N ALA A 125 11.71 -8.47 -9.81
CA ALA A 125 10.39 -8.58 -9.20
C ALA A 125 9.26 -8.02 -10.07
N VAL A 126 9.44 -6.85 -10.69
CA VAL A 126 8.38 -6.25 -11.53
C VAL A 126 8.19 -7.02 -12.84
N VAL A 127 9.24 -7.62 -13.39
CA VAL A 127 9.13 -8.51 -14.55
C VAL A 127 8.27 -9.73 -14.20
N ALA A 128 8.51 -10.36 -13.05
CA ALA A 128 7.71 -11.47 -12.57
C ALA A 128 6.25 -11.07 -12.31
N LEU A 129 6.02 -9.89 -11.72
CA LEU A 129 4.70 -9.33 -11.48
C LEU A 129 3.93 -9.14 -12.79
N PHE A 130 4.55 -8.51 -13.80
CA PHE A 130 3.91 -8.24 -15.10
C PHE A 130 3.58 -9.55 -15.83
N ALA A 131 4.51 -10.51 -15.81
CA ALA A 131 4.30 -11.82 -16.43
C ALA A 131 3.12 -12.56 -15.78
N ALA A 132 3.02 -12.54 -14.45
CA ALA A 132 1.92 -13.18 -13.73
C ALA A 132 0.58 -12.51 -14.02
N PHE A 133 0.51 -11.18 -14.01
CA PHE A 133 -0.70 -10.45 -14.36
C PHE A 133 -1.20 -10.84 -15.76
N THR A 134 -0.30 -10.85 -16.75
CA THR A 134 -0.66 -11.22 -18.13
C THR A 134 -1.08 -12.69 -18.23
N ALA A 135 -0.41 -13.60 -17.54
CA ALA A 135 -0.78 -15.01 -17.53
C ALA A 135 -2.16 -15.26 -16.90
N GLU A 136 -2.50 -14.56 -15.82
CA GLU A 136 -3.76 -14.73 -15.10
C GLU A 136 -4.95 -14.07 -15.79
N THR A 137 -4.73 -12.90 -16.41
CA THR A 137 -5.83 -12.04 -16.88
C THR A 137 -5.93 -11.91 -18.40
N GLY A 138 -4.86 -12.22 -19.13
CA GLY A 138 -4.73 -11.91 -20.56
C GLY A 138 -4.60 -10.41 -20.89
N LEU A 139 -4.57 -9.53 -19.87
CA LEU A 139 -4.37 -8.10 -20.01
C LEU A 139 -2.89 -7.73 -19.87
N GLN A 140 -2.55 -6.48 -20.17
CA GLN A 140 -1.18 -5.98 -20.09
C GLN A 140 -1.06 -4.74 -19.22
N LEU A 141 0.13 -4.61 -18.63
CA LEU A 141 0.61 -3.46 -17.87
C LEU A 141 1.75 -2.79 -18.65
N GLN A 142 2.00 -1.53 -18.34
CA GLN A 142 3.20 -0.82 -18.79
C GLN A 142 3.76 0.08 -17.69
N SER A 143 5.07 0.29 -17.71
CA SER A 143 5.74 1.29 -16.89
C SER A 143 5.49 2.71 -17.44
N GLN A 144 5.07 3.63 -16.55
CA GLN A 144 4.95 5.06 -16.84
C GLN A 144 6.15 5.86 -16.35
N SER A 145 6.64 5.58 -15.14
CA SER A 145 7.80 6.22 -14.53
C SER A 145 8.50 5.24 -13.60
N SER A 146 9.79 5.44 -13.37
CA SER A 146 10.60 4.57 -12.50
C SER A 146 11.73 5.39 -11.87
N TYR A 147 12.98 4.93 -11.86
CA TYR A 147 14.09 5.70 -11.32
C TYR A 147 14.11 7.13 -11.88
N ARG A 148 14.24 8.10 -10.97
CA ARG A 148 14.34 9.52 -11.30
C ARG A 148 15.47 10.12 -10.49
N SER A 149 16.50 10.62 -11.18
CA SER A 149 17.64 11.25 -10.52
C SER A 149 17.24 12.52 -9.76
N TYR A 150 18.03 12.91 -8.77
CA TYR A 150 17.86 14.16 -8.03
C TYR A 150 17.68 15.39 -8.94
N PRO A 151 18.57 15.69 -9.91
CA PRO A 151 18.39 16.85 -10.78
C PRO A 151 17.12 16.76 -11.65
N THR A 152 16.70 15.56 -12.06
CA THR A 152 15.42 15.38 -12.76
C THR A 152 14.25 15.70 -11.82
N GLN A 153 14.28 15.28 -10.57
CA GLN A 153 13.25 15.62 -9.59
C GLN A 153 13.19 17.13 -9.31
N VAL A 154 14.34 17.83 -9.32
CA VAL A 154 14.37 19.31 -9.26
C VAL A 154 13.57 19.93 -10.40
N SER A 155 13.77 19.47 -11.64
CA SER A 155 13.00 19.98 -12.78
C SER A 155 11.51 19.67 -12.65
N VAL A 156 11.15 18.41 -12.35
CA VAL A 156 9.74 17.99 -12.22
C VAL A 156 9.01 18.79 -11.15
N TYR A 157 9.63 18.99 -9.98
CA TYR A 157 9.01 19.76 -8.90
C TYR A 157 8.86 21.23 -9.28
N ASN A 158 9.89 21.86 -9.86
CA ASN A 158 9.83 23.26 -10.25
C ASN A 158 8.80 23.52 -11.37
N ASP A 159 8.69 22.60 -12.32
CA ASP A 159 7.69 22.69 -13.39
C ASP A 159 6.26 22.61 -12.82
N ASP A 160 6.03 21.71 -11.86
CA ASP A 160 4.73 21.57 -11.19
C ASP A 160 4.38 22.79 -10.32
N VAL A 161 5.35 23.30 -9.54
CA VAL A 161 5.20 24.55 -8.79
C VAL A 161 4.89 25.72 -9.72
N SER A 162 5.55 25.80 -10.88
CA SER A 162 5.28 26.86 -11.85
C SER A 162 3.89 26.75 -12.49
N ALA A 163 3.36 25.54 -12.65
CA ALA A 163 2.08 25.29 -13.28
C ALA A 163 0.89 25.45 -12.31
N HIS A 164 1.04 24.95 -11.09
CA HIS A 164 -0.07 24.77 -10.14
C HIS A 164 0.14 25.44 -8.78
N GLY A 165 1.34 25.97 -8.52
CA GLY A 165 1.72 26.56 -7.24
C GLY A 165 2.19 25.53 -6.22
N GLN A 166 3.02 25.98 -5.28
CA GLN A 166 3.70 25.10 -4.32
C GLN A 166 2.76 24.27 -3.45
N ALA A 167 1.66 24.88 -2.97
CA ALA A 167 0.70 24.18 -2.12
C ALA A 167 0.04 22.98 -2.82
N VAL A 168 -0.19 23.07 -4.14
CA VAL A 168 -0.73 21.96 -4.94
C VAL A 168 0.37 20.94 -5.24
N ALA A 169 1.54 21.41 -5.68
CA ALA A 169 2.67 20.54 -5.98
C ALA A 169 3.08 19.67 -4.77
N ASP A 170 3.08 20.24 -3.56
CA ASP A 170 3.41 19.51 -2.32
C ASP A 170 2.41 18.39 -1.95
N THR A 171 1.27 18.24 -2.66
CA THR A 171 0.28 17.16 -2.43
C THR A 171 0.56 15.87 -3.19
N SER A 172 1.29 15.94 -4.31
CA SER A 172 1.53 14.80 -5.22
C SER A 172 2.97 14.73 -5.73
N THR A 173 3.67 15.86 -5.80
CA THR A 173 5.03 15.93 -6.33
C THR A 173 6.03 16.09 -5.19
N ALA A 174 6.84 15.05 -4.99
CA ALA A 174 7.89 15.06 -3.98
C ALA A 174 8.92 16.19 -4.22
N ARG A 175 9.35 16.86 -3.14
CA ARG A 175 10.49 17.78 -3.21
C ARG A 175 11.76 16.99 -3.53
N PRO A 176 12.76 17.59 -4.19
CA PRO A 176 14.03 16.93 -4.48
C PRO A 176 14.65 16.31 -3.22
N GLY A 177 15.14 15.08 -3.32
CA GLY A 177 15.66 14.31 -2.18
C GLY A 177 14.61 13.58 -1.32
N THR A 178 13.31 13.89 -1.50
CA THR A 178 12.19 13.21 -0.78
C THR A 178 11.35 12.30 -1.69
N SER A 179 11.81 12.07 -2.92
CA SER A 179 11.12 11.22 -3.90
C SER A 179 11.60 9.79 -3.81
N GLU A 180 10.68 8.84 -3.61
CA GLU A 180 11.03 7.42 -3.65
C GLU A 180 11.56 6.95 -5.00
N HIS A 181 11.19 7.62 -6.11
CA HIS A 181 11.75 7.30 -7.43
C HIS A 181 13.28 7.38 -7.45
N GLN A 182 13.89 8.25 -6.63
CA GLN A 182 15.35 8.38 -6.56
C GLN A 182 16.03 7.14 -5.96
N THR A 183 15.30 6.32 -5.19
CA THR A 183 15.82 5.06 -4.66
C THR A 183 15.98 3.97 -5.71
N GLY A 184 15.33 4.12 -6.88
CA GLY A 184 15.23 3.04 -7.88
C GLY A 184 14.40 1.84 -7.40
N LEU A 185 13.59 2.01 -6.35
CA LEU A 185 12.68 0.99 -5.80
C LEU A 185 11.20 1.30 -6.08
N ALA A 186 10.88 2.48 -6.61
CA ALA A 186 9.51 2.88 -6.95
C ALA A 186 9.26 2.83 -8.45
N ILE A 187 8.07 2.38 -8.83
CA ILE A 187 7.60 2.34 -10.22
C ILE A 187 6.14 2.80 -10.29
N ASP A 188 5.86 3.66 -11.27
CA ASP A 188 4.51 4.02 -11.67
C ASP A 188 4.03 3.08 -12.77
N ILE A 189 2.95 2.35 -12.52
CA ILE A 189 2.40 1.36 -13.43
C ILE A 189 1.06 1.87 -13.99
N SER A 190 0.82 1.65 -15.29
CA SER A 190 -0.50 1.88 -15.88
C SER A 190 -0.94 0.74 -16.79
N ALA A 191 -2.19 0.81 -17.27
CA ALA A 191 -2.72 -0.15 -18.23
C ALA A 191 -2.05 -0.03 -19.61
N LEU A 192 -1.98 -1.14 -20.34
CA LEU A 192 -1.63 -1.18 -21.75
C LEU A 192 -2.79 -1.81 -22.56
N PRO A 193 -3.41 -1.08 -23.51
CA PRO A 193 -3.19 0.33 -23.86
C PRO A 193 -3.52 1.29 -22.70
N SER A 194 -2.90 2.47 -22.71
CA SER A 194 -3.02 3.48 -21.66
C SER A 194 -4.48 3.84 -21.36
N LYS A 195 -4.85 3.73 -20.08
CA LYS A 195 -6.15 4.14 -19.54
C LYS A 195 -5.94 4.58 -18.10
N CYS A 196 -6.48 5.76 -17.74
CA CYS A 196 -6.32 6.33 -16.40
C CYS A 196 -4.85 6.44 -15.94
N SER A 197 -3.90 6.63 -16.85
CA SER A 197 -2.47 6.67 -16.48
C SER A 197 -2.21 7.86 -15.55
N LEU A 198 -1.59 7.58 -14.40
CA LEU A 198 -1.29 8.57 -13.35
C LEU A 198 -2.53 9.33 -12.86
N ASP A 199 -3.67 8.64 -12.78
CA ASP A 199 -4.95 9.18 -12.31
C ASP A 199 -5.61 8.21 -11.32
N ALA A 200 -6.37 8.75 -10.35
CA ALA A 200 -7.08 7.97 -9.34
C ALA A 200 -8.02 6.91 -9.96
N CYS A 201 -8.57 7.15 -11.16
CA CYS A 201 -9.41 6.17 -11.84
C CYS A 201 -8.67 4.88 -12.22
N PHE A 202 -7.34 4.83 -12.16
CA PHE A 202 -6.56 3.62 -12.40
C PHE A 202 -6.89 2.52 -11.38
N GLY A 203 -7.13 2.88 -10.11
CA GLY A 203 -7.44 1.91 -9.06
C GLY A 203 -8.71 1.09 -9.33
N ALA A 204 -9.65 1.67 -10.09
CA ALA A 204 -10.90 1.02 -10.51
C ALA A 204 -10.78 0.23 -11.83
N THR A 205 -9.61 0.22 -12.48
CA THR A 205 -9.36 -0.61 -13.66
C THR A 205 -9.05 -2.05 -13.24
N PRO A 206 -9.26 -3.07 -14.10
CA PRO A 206 -8.84 -4.44 -13.82
C PRO A 206 -7.36 -4.54 -13.44
N GLN A 207 -6.51 -3.76 -14.09
CA GLN A 207 -5.08 -3.63 -13.81
C GLN A 207 -4.82 -3.12 -12.38
N GLY A 208 -5.34 -1.93 -12.04
CA GLY A 208 -5.12 -1.32 -10.73
C GLY A 208 -5.70 -2.15 -9.59
N THR A 209 -6.88 -2.73 -9.77
CA THR A 209 -7.51 -3.62 -8.79
C THR A 209 -6.67 -4.89 -8.56
N TRP A 210 -6.17 -5.52 -9.63
CA TRP A 210 -5.30 -6.70 -9.49
C TRP A 210 -3.99 -6.34 -8.80
N LEU A 211 -3.36 -5.22 -9.17
CA LEU A 211 -2.11 -4.77 -8.53
C LEU A 211 -2.30 -4.56 -7.02
N ALA A 212 -3.37 -3.86 -6.60
CA ALA A 212 -3.65 -3.63 -5.18
C ALA A 212 -3.80 -4.94 -4.37
N GLN A 213 -4.28 -6.02 -5.01
CA GLN A 213 -4.52 -7.31 -4.36
C GLN A 213 -3.33 -8.28 -4.43
N HIS A 214 -2.46 -8.15 -5.44
CA HIS A 214 -1.44 -9.16 -5.77
C HIS A 214 0.01 -8.65 -5.71
N ALA A 215 0.26 -7.33 -5.75
CA ALA A 215 1.61 -6.77 -5.85
C ALA A 215 2.53 -7.19 -4.68
N TRP A 216 1.97 -7.38 -3.48
CA TRP A 216 2.71 -7.83 -2.29
C TRP A 216 3.39 -9.18 -2.47
N LYS A 217 2.82 -10.08 -3.29
CA LYS A 217 3.40 -11.40 -3.61
C LYS A 217 4.75 -11.29 -4.33
N TYR A 218 5.00 -10.14 -4.94
CA TYR A 218 6.22 -9.81 -5.67
C TYR A 218 7.07 -8.78 -4.91
N GLY A 219 6.78 -8.51 -3.64
CA GLY A 219 7.55 -7.59 -2.82
C GLY A 219 7.23 -6.11 -3.01
N PHE A 220 6.08 -5.78 -3.61
CA PHE A 220 5.64 -4.39 -3.79
C PHE A 220 4.47 -4.03 -2.86
N LEU A 221 4.49 -2.82 -2.31
CA LEU A 221 3.31 -2.22 -1.69
C LEU A 221 2.72 -1.12 -2.58
N LEU A 222 1.40 -0.90 -2.49
CA LEU A 222 0.77 0.33 -2.96
C LEU A 222 1.13 1.45 -1.98
N ARG A 223 2.04 2.35 -2.38
CA ARG A 223 2.72 3.23 -1.42
C ARG A 223 1.81 4.29 -0.78
N TYR A 224 0.86 4.80 -1.56
CA TYR A 224 -0.02 5.89 -1.15
C TYR A 224 -1.51 5.49 -1.27
N PRO A 225 -2.05 4.76 -0.28
CA PRO A 225 -3.48 4.43 -0.21
C PRO A 225 -4.37 5.64 0.07
N GLU A 226 -5.63 5.58 -0.38
CA GLU A 226 -6.61 6.67 -0.27
C GLU A 226 -6.90 7.08 1.19
N ASP A 227 -6.95 6.11 2.10
CA ASP A 227 -7.25 6.31 3.52
C ASP A 227 -6.02 6.70 4.37
N LYS A 228 -4.84 6.90 3.74
CA LYS A 228 -3.56 7.09 4.43
C LYS A 228 -2.87 8.42 4.16
N VAL A 229 -3.57 9.39 3.58
CA VAL A 229 -3.04 10.75 3.31
C VAL A 229 -2.49 11.42 4.58
N ALA A 230 -3.15 11.23 5.73
CA ALA A 230 -2.70 11.80 7.01
C ALA A 230 -1.39 11.17 7.53
N VAL A 231 -1.02 9.99 7.03
CA VAL A 231 0.20 9.25 7.41
C VAL A 231 1.31 9.54 6.41
N THR A 232 1.05 9.37 5.11
CA THR A 232 2.07 9.47 4.06
C THR A 232 2.27 10.90 3.56
N GLY A 233 1.26 11.75 3.68
CA GLY A 233 1.22 13.10 3.13
C GLY A 233 0.94 13.21 1.64
N TYR A 234 0.77 12.09 0.92
CA TYR A 234 0.45 12.09 -0.50
C TYR A 234 -1.01 11.78 -0.75
N ALA A 235 -1.58 12.35 -1.81
CA ALA A 235 -2.89 11.96 -2.31
C ALA A 235 -2.91 10.48 -2.71
N TYR A 236 -4.10 9.94 -3.01
CA TYR A 236 -4.22 8.56 -3.48
C TYR A 236 -3.50 8.37 -4.83
N GLU A 237 -2.52 7.48 -4.87
CA GLU A 237 -1.76 7.16 -6.09
C GLU A 237 -1.83 5.66 -6.39
N PRO A 238 -2.94 5.14 -6.97
CA PRO A 238 -3.11 3.72 -7.29
C PRO A 238 -2.08 3.15 -8.26
N TRP A 239 -1.26 4.00 -8.88
CA TRP A 239 -0.24 3.63 -9.84
C TRP A 239 1.16 3.48 -9.21
N HIS A 240 1.42 4.06 -8.03
CA HIS A 240 2.77 4.13 -7.44
C HIS A 240 3.03 2.93 -6.54
N PHE A 241 3.90 2.04 -7.00
CA PHE A 241 4.28 0.82 -6.28
C PHE A 241 5.73 0.89 -5.79
N ARG A 242 5.93 0.58 -4.51
CA ARG A 242 7.22 0.63 -3.83
C ARG A 242 7.71 -0.78 -3.52
N TYR A 243 8.87 -1.15 -4.05
CA TYR A 243 9.55 -2.40 -3.74
C TYR A 243 10.18 -2.37 -2.36
N ILE A 244 9.96 -3.43 -1.60
CA ILE A 244 10.41 -3.61 -0.21
C ILE A 244 10.90 -5.03 0.11
N GLY A 245 10.92 -5.91 -0.90
CA GLY A 245 11.21 -7.33 -0.73
C GLY A 245 9.98 -8.15 -0.34
N ILE A 246 9.99 -9.43 -0.71
CA ILE A 246 8.86 -10.36 -0.51
C ILE A 246 8.56 -10.55 0.99
N ASP A 247 9.59 -10.69 1.82
CA ASP A 247 9.41 -10.95 3.26
C ASP A 247 8.65 -9.80 3.94
N LEU A 248 9.08 -8.55 3.74
CA LEU A 248 8.40 -7.40 4.34
C LEU A 248 6.99 -7.21 3.77
N ALA A 249 6.82 -7.32 2.45
CA ALA A 249 5.51 -7.17 1.82
C ALA A 249 4.51 -8.23 2.32
N THR A 250 4.98 -9.46 2.54
CA THR A 250 4.18 -10.56 3.08
C THR A 250 3.79 -10.30 4.53
N GLU A 251 4.73 -9.81 5.35
CA GLU A 251 4.44 -9.47 6.75
C GLU A 251 3.42 -8.33 6.84
N MET A 252 3.63 -7.23 6.10
CA MET A 252 2.71 -6.10 6.04
C MET A 252 1.31 -6.53 5.58
N HIS A 253 1.23 -7.38 4.56
CA HIS A 253 -0.04 -7.94 4.09
C HIS A 253 -0.73 -8.79 5.17
N THR A 254 0.03 -9.62 5.89
CA THR A 254 -0.49 -10.50 6.95
C THR A 254 -0.98 -9.72 8.17
N GLU A 255 -0.27 -8.65 8.55
CA GLU A 255 -0.69 -7.76 9.64
C GLU A 255 -1.82 -6.78 9.22
N GLY A 256 -2.08 -6.63 7.92
CA GLY A 256 -3.05 -5.67 7.40
C GLY A 256 -2.58 -4.21 7.49
N VAL A 257 -1.26 -3.97 7.56
CA VAL A 257 -0.66 -2.64 7.63
C VAL A 257 -0.24 -2.19 6.23
N THR A 258 -0.68 -1.01 5.81
CA THR A 258 -0.57 -0.56 4.41
C THR A 258 0.44 0.57 4.18
N THR A 259 1.10 1.07 5.23
CA THR A 259 2.13 2.11 5.13
C THR A 259 3.42 1.68 5.81
N LEU A 260 4.56 2.14 5.27
CA LEU A 260 5.87 1.87 5.86
C LEU A 260 6.04 2.61 7.19
N GLU A 261 5.47 3.82 7.27
CA GLU A 261 5.47 4.65 8.45
C GLU A 261 4.80 3.95 9.63
N GLU A 262 3.57 3.46 9.46
CA GLU A 262 2.87 2.71 10.51
C GLU A 262 3.57 1.38 10.82
N PHE A 263 4.02 0.65 9.80
CA PHE A 263 4.63 -0.66 10.01
C PHE A 263 5.91 -0.58 10.84
N PHE A 264 6.77 0.40 10.56
CA PHE A 264 8.03 0.61 11.28
C PHE A 264 7.90 1.51 12.52
N GLY A 265 6.72 2.09 12.77
CA GLY A 265 6.51 3.02 13.89
C GLY A 265 7.22 4.35 13.71
N LEU A 266 7.39 4.80 12.47
CA LEU A 266 7.97 6.10 12.14
C LEU A 266 6.90 7.21 12.22
N PRO A 267 7.31 8.48 12.43
CA PRO A 267 6.37 9.60 12.40
C PRO A 267 5.63 9.69 11.06
N ALA A 268 4.34 10.04 11.11
CA ALA A 268 3.60 10.45 9.91
C ALA A 268 4.24 11.69 9.28
N ALA A 269 4.17 11.82 7.96
CA ALA A 269 4.77 12.90 7.18
C ALA A 269 3.72 13.68 6.34
N PRO A 270 2.66 14.26 6.94
CA PRO A 270 1.55 14.87 6.20
C PRO A 270 1.97 16.11 5.37
N THR A 271 2.98 16.86 5.83
CA THR A 271 3.47 18.08 5.20
C THR A 271 5.00 18.09 5.20
N TYR A 272 5.62 19.07 4.52
CA TYR A 272 7.05 19.36 4.74
C TYR A 272 7.24 20.20 6.00
N HIS A 273 8.41 20.09 6.64
CA HIS A 273 8.87 20.94 7.73
C HIS A 273 9.91 21.96 7.26
#